data_AF-A0A2V8NHD2-F1
#
_entry.id   AF-A0A2V8NHD2-F1
#
_cell.length_a   1.000
_cell.length_b   1.000
_cell.length_c   1.000
_cell.angle_alpha   90.00
_cell.angle_beta   90.00
_cell.angle_gamma   90.00
#
_symmetry.space_group_name_H-M   'P 1'
#
loop_
_entity.id
_entity.type
_entity.pdbx_description
1 polymer ?
#
loop_
_entity_poly.entity_id
_entity_poly.type
_entity_poly.pdbx_seq_one_letter_code
_entity_poly.pdbx_strand_id
1 'polypeptide(L)'
;MTFLAFAENSIQLVPDGTLIFHIVIILVMVFVLNATLFKPINRILEEREKRTRGRSGEAQDILRRVDEKLAHYEHTLREARTEGYRLMEQERGAAMSERQAKLSAVREEINQLVAEEKDSIRGQAEEARATLEQDARRIAADIGAQILHRPISDAVMASVGQGA
;
A
#
# COMPACT_ATOMS: atom_id res chain seq x y z
N MET A 1 60.60 -5.43 -91.06
CA MET A 1 61.55 -4.36 -90.66
C MET A 1 61.43 -4.17 -89.16
N THR A 2 62.38 -4.79 -88.44
CA THR A 2 62.77 -4.55 -87.03
C THR A 2 61.72 -4.74 -85.92
N PHE A 3 61.33 -6.01 -85.75
CA PHE A 3 61.40 -6.65 -84.43
C PHE A 3 62.89 -6.80 -84.08
N LEU A 4 63.35 -6.17 -82.99
CA LEU A 4 64.49 -6.55 -82.14
C LEU A 4 64.90 -5.32 -81.30
N ALA A 5 64.36 -5.25 -80.08
CA ALA A 5 64.98 -4.52 -78.98
C ALA A 5 64.55 -5.19 -77.67
N PHE A 6 64.74 -6.51 -77.59
CA PHE A 6 64.88 -7.19 -76.32
C PHE A 6 66.37 -7.39 -76.06
N ALA A 7 66.77 -7.01 -74.86
CA ALA A 7 67.99 -7.44 -74.18
C ALA A 7 69.32 -6.87 -74.71
N GLU A 8 69.64 -5.65 -74.29
CA GLU A 8 70.99 -5.40 -73.76
C GLU A 8 70.88 -5.30 -72.24
N ASN A 9 71.29 -6.38 -71.58
CA ASN A 9 71.53 -6.39 -70.15
C ASN A 9 72.73 -5.49 -69.87
N SER A 10 72.50 -4.39 -69.16
CA SER A 10 73.32 -4.16 -67.98
C SER A 10 72.38 -4.25 -66.78
N ILE A 11 72.45 -5.37 -66.07
CA ILE A 11 72.09 -5.36 -64.65
C ILE A 11 73.18 -4.49 -64.03
N GLN A 12 72.96 -3.18 -64.05
CA GLN A 12 73.74 -2.22 -63.28
C GLN A 12 73.44 -2.52 -61.82
N LEU A 13 74.32 -3.31 -61.20
CA LEU A 13 74.44 -3.50 -59.77
C LEU A 13 75.03 -2.24 -59.10
N VAL A 14 74.63 -1.06 -59.57
CA VAL A 14 75.06 0.24 -59.06
C VAL A 14 73.78 1.01 -58.75
N PRO A 15 73.60 1.49 -57.50
CA PRO A 15 72.40 2.20 -57.10
C PRO A 15 72.37 3.58 -57.77
N ASP A 16 71.90 3.63 -59.01
CA ASP A 16 71.64 4.90 -59.69
C ASP A 16 70.37 5.54 -59.12
N GLY A 17 70.34 6.88 -59.06
CA GLY A 17 69.25 7.68 -58.47
C GLY A 17 67.86 7.41 -59.07
N THR A 18 67.79 6.66 -60.17
CA THR A 18 66.57 6.09 -60.74
C THR A 18 65.88 5.12 -59.79
N LEU A 19 66.60 4.38 -58.94
CA LEU A 19 65.99 3.52 -57.91
C LEU A 19 65.26 4.34 -56.84
N ILE A 20 65.86 5.45 -56.41
CA ILE A 20 65.22 6.41 -55.49
C ILE A 20 63.98 7.01 -56.16
N PHE A 21 64.07 7.39 -57.43
CA PHE A 21 62.92 7.88 -58.20
C PHE A 21 61.78 6.84 -58.32
N HIS A 22 62.11 5.57 -58.55
CA HIS A 22 61.13 4.47 -58.57
C HIS A 22 60.51 4.21 -57.19
N ILE A 23 61.27 4.35 -56.10
CA ILE A 23 60.72 4.26 -54.75
C ILE A 23 59.75 5.42 -54.49
N VAL A 24 60.10 6.63 -54.88
CA VAL A 24 59.25 7.82 -54.73
C VAL A 24 57.95 7.65 -55.51
N ILE A 25 57.98 7.19 -56.78
CA ILE A 25 56.75 7.00 -57.56
C ILE A 25 55.85 5.92 -56.95
N ILE A 26 56.42 4.82 -56.42
CA ILE A 26 55.67 3.77 -55.73
C ILE A 26 55.05 4.32 -54.43
N LEU A 27 55.79 5.09 -53.64
CA LEU A 27 55.27 5.70 -52.42
C LEU A 27 54.13 6.68 -52.72
N VAL A 28 54.27 7.52 -53.76
CA VAL A 28 53.21 8.43 -54.20
C VAL A 28 51.99 7.63 -54.68
N MET A 29 52.18 6.58 -55.46
CA MET A 29 51.10 5.68 -55.91
C MET A 29 50.36 5.05 -54.73
N VAL A 30 51.10 4.49 -53.76
CA VAL A 30 50.52 3.88 -52.55
C VAL A 30 49.77 4.94 -51.75
N PHE A 31 50.30 6.15 -51.61
CA PHE A 31 49.63 7.23 -50.89
C PHE A 31 48.31 7.64 -51.58
N VAL A 32 48.33 7.82 -52.90
CA VAL A 32 47.15 8.15 -53.71
C VAL A 32 46.12 7.02 -53.62
N LEU A 33 46.54 5.77 -53.73
CA LEU A 33 45.66 4.60 -53.65
C LEU A 33 45.07 4.41 -52.24
N ASN A 34 45.87 4.66 -51.19
CA ASN A 34 45.41 4.62 -49.81
C ASN A 34 44.31 5.67 -49.56
N ALA A 35 44.53 6.90 -50.02
CA ALA A 35 43.58 7.99 -49.89
C ALA A 35 42.31 7.78 -50.74
N THR A 36 42.44 7.21 -51.94
CA THR A 36 41.35 7.15 -52.94
C THR A 36 40.55 5.85 -52.90
N LEU A 37 41.16 4.71 -52.52
CA LEU A 37 40.51 3.40 -52.54
C LEU A 37 40.37 2.78 -51.15
N PHE A 38 41.47 2.62 -50.43
CA PHE A 38 41.45 1.87 -49.16
C PHE A 38 40.62 2.57 -48.10
N LYS A 39 40.78 3.89 -47.95
CA LYS A 39 40.04 4.69 -46.97
C LYS A 39 38.51 4.68 -47.22
N PRO A 40 37.99 4.93 -48.44
CA PRO A 40 36.55 4.86 -48.67
C PRO A 40 35.98 3.43 -48.60
N ILE A 41 36.72 2.41 -49.05
CA ILE A 41 36.26 1.02 -48.95
C ILE A 41 36.11 0.60 -47.49
N ASN A 42 37.11 0.87 -46.64
CA ASN A 42 37.05 0.53 -45.22
C ASN A 42 35.90 1.27 -44.52
N ARG A 43 35.68 2.54 -44.86
CA ARG A 43 34.54 3.32 -44.33
C ARG A 43 33.20 2.70 -44.69
N ILE A 44 33.01 2.23 -45.92
CA ILE A 44 31.76 1.59 -46.36
C ILE A 44 31.56 0.24 -45.65
N LEU A 45 32.64 -0.53 -45.45
CA LEU A 45 32.59 -1.79 -44.70
C LEU A 45 32.19 -1.54 -43.24
N GLU A 46 32.83 -0.59 -42.57
CA GLU A 46 32.48 -0.19 -41.20
C GLU A 46 31.04 0.32 -41.10
N GLU A 47 30.58 1.15 -42.05
CA GLU A 47 29.20 1.63 -42.07
C GLU A 47 28.19 0.50 -42.31
N ARG A 48 28.51 -0.51 -43.12
CA ARG A 48 27.63 -1.67 -43.33
C ARG A 48 27.60 -2.55 -42.09
N GLU A 49 28.76 -2.81 -41.49
CA GLU A 49 28.90 -3.60 -40.28
C GLU A 49 28.17 -2.93 -39.09
N LYS A 50 28.34 -1.61 -38.94
CA LYS A 50 27.62 -0.79 -37.95
C LYS A 50 26.12 -0.76 -38.20
N ARG A 51 25.66 -0.69 -39.46
CA ARG A 51 24.23 -0.75 -39.79
C ARG A 51 23.62 -2.12 -39.47
N THR A 52 24.31 -3.21 -39.77
CA THR A 52 23.81 -4.57 -39.52
C THR A 52 23.86 -4.93 -38.03
N ARG A 53 25.00 -4.74 -37.36
CA ARG A 53 25.14 -5.02 -35.93
C ARG A 53 24.38 -4.01 -35.07
N GLY A 54 24.39 -2.74 -35.44
CA GLY A 54 23.66 -1.69 -34.72
C GLY A 54 22.17 -1.97 -34.67
N ARG A 55 21.55 -2.41 -35.78
CA ARG A 55 20.12 -2.78 -35.80
C ARG A 55 19.82 -3.98 -34.91
N SER A 56 20.71 -4.99 -34.87
CA SER A 56 20.55 -6.15 -33.98
C SER A 56 20.71 -5.78 -32.51
N GLY A 57 21.71 -4.93 -32.18
CA GLY A 57 21.93 -4.45 -30.81
C GLY A 57 20.81 -3.56 -30.32
N GLU A 58 20.36 -2.62 -31.15
CA GLU A 58 19.24 -1.73 -30.85
C GLU A 58 17.94 -2.50 -30.63
N ALA A 59 17.67 -3.53 -31.45
CA ALA A 59 16.52 -4.41 -31.24
C ALA A 59 16.59 -5.16 -29.91
N GLN A 60 17.75 -5.70 -29.54
CA GLN A 60 17.95 -6.36 -28.25
C GLN A 60 17.79 -5.38 -27.07
N ASP A 61 18.31 -4.16 -27.18
CA ASP A 61 18.16 -3.14 -26.14
C ASP A 61 16.71 -2.67 -26.01
N ILE A 62 15.97 -2.57 -27.12
CA ILE A 62 14.53 -2.30 -27.09
C ILE A 62 13.80 -3.43 -26.37
N LEU A 63 14.05 -4.69 -26.73
CA LEU A 63 13.41 -5.85 -26.09
C LEU A 63 13.73 -5.89 -24.58
N ARG A 64 15.00 -5.70 -24.21
CA ARG A 64 15.40 -5.64 -22.79
C ARG A 64 14.66 -4.54 -22.03
N ARG A 65 14.58 -3.33 -22.60
CA ARG A 65 13.84 -2.21 -21.99
C ARG A 65 12.35 -2.48 -21.89
N VAL A 66 11.76 -3.19 -22.86
CA VAL A 66 10.35 -3.59 -22.80
C VAL A 66 10.15 -4.58 -21.66
N ASP A 67 10.98 -5.62 -21.57
CA ASP A 67 10.90 -6.63 -20.51
C ASP A 67 11.10 -6.02 -19.11
N GLU A 68 12.07 -5.12 -18.95
CA GLU A 68 12.30 -4.38 -17.70
C GLU A 68 11.08 -3.54 -17.31
N LYS A 69 10.50 -2.80 -18.28
CA LYS A 69 9.29 -2.01 -18.04
C LYS A 69 8.09 -2.87 -17.72
N LEU A 70 7.95 -4.02 -18.37
CA LEU A 70 6.85 -4.95 -18.15
C LEU A 70 6.95 -5.57 -16.76
N ALA A 71 8.15 -6.03 -16.37
CA ALA A 71 8.42 -6.55 -15.04
C ALA A 71 8.16 -5.49 -13.96
N HIS A 72 8.59 -4.24 -14.17
CA HIS A 72 8.32 -3.14 -13.25
C HIS A 72 6.81 -2.83 -13.17
N TYR A 73 6.11 -2.79 -14.30
CA TYR A 73 4.67 -2.58 -14.34
C TYR A 73 3.90 -3.68 -13.59
N GLU A 74 4.24 -4.94 -13.84
CA GLU A 74 3.63 -6.08 -13.13
C GLU A 74 3.94 -6.09 -11.64
N HIS A 75 5.14 -5.65 -11.25
CA HIS A 75 5.51 -5.49 -9.84
C HIS A 75 4.66 -4.43 -9.17
N THR A 76 4.62 -3.22 -9.73
CA THR A 76 3.84 -2.10 -9.20
C THR A 76 2.34 -2.43 -9.15
N LEU A 77 1.82 -3.16 -10.13
CA LEU A 77 0.43 -3.62 -10.13
C LEU A 77 0.15 -4.62 -9.00
N ARG A 78 1.08 -5.55 -8.74
CA ARG A 78 0.97 -6.48 -7.61
C ARG A 78 1.03 -5.76 -6.27
N GLU A 79 1.97 -4.84 -6.10
CA GLU A 79 2.09 -4.02 -4.89
C GLU A 79 0.83 -3.19 -4.64
N ALA A 80 0.31 -2.51 -5.67
CA ALA A 80 -0.92 -1.73 -5.55
C ALA A 80 -2.13 -2.59 -5.14
N ARG A 81 -2.23 -3.82 -5.67
CA ARG A 81 -3.28 -4.77 -5.25
C ARG A 81 -3.11 -5.18 -3.80
N THR A 82 -1.91 -5.57 -3.38
CA THR A 82 -1.62 -5.95 -2.00
C THR A 82 -1.91 -4.82 -1.03
N GLU A 83 -1.51 -3.60 -1.37
CA GLU A 83 -1.79 -2.41 -0.57
C GLU A 83 -3.28 -2.09 -0.51
N GLY A 84 -4.00 -2.24 -1.62
CA GLY A 84 -5.45 -2.12 -1.66
C GLY A 84 -6.15 -3.12 -0.74
N TYR A 85 -5.74 -4.39 -0.76
CA TYR A 85 -6.26 -5.41 0.15
C TYR A 85 -5.93 -5.10 1.61
N ARG A 86 -4.71 -4.62 1.89
CA ARG A 86 -4.28 -4.23 3.24
C ARG A 86 -5.16 -3.09 3.78
N LEU A 87 -5.43 -2.08 2.96
CA LEU A 87 -6.29 -0.95 3.33
C LEU A 87 -7.73 -1.42 3.55
N MET A 88 -8.28 -2.25 2.66
CA MET A 88 -9.63 -2.81 2.83
C MET A 88 -9.77 -3.61 4.13
N GLU A 89 -8.77 -4.42 4.48
CA GLU A 89 -8.79 -5.20 5.71
C GLU A 89 -8.67 -4.31 6.96
N GLN A 90 -7.86 -3.24 6.89
CA GLN A 90 -7.77 -2.27 7.97
C GLN A 90 -9.08 -1.53 8.22
N GLU A 91 -9.70 -1.02 7.16
CA GLU A 91 -11.01 -0.34 7.25
C GLU A 91 -12.09 -1.28 7.76
N ARG A 92 -12.10 -2.53 7.28
CA ARG A 92 -13.03 -3.56 7.76
C ARG A 92 -12.82 -3.88 9.23
N GLY A 93 -11.56 -4.04 9.65
CA GLY A 93 -11.19 -4.28 11.05
C GLY A 93 -11.59 -3.11 11.96
N ALA A 94 -11.32 -1.87 11.53
CA ALA A 94 -11.70 -0.66 12.24
C ALA A 94 -13.22 -0.55 12.39
N ALA A 95 -13.97 -0.76 11.30
CA ALA A 95 -15.44 -0.73 11.32
C ALA A 95 -16.03 -1.81 12.23
N MET A 96 -15.46 -3.03 12.23
CA MET A 96 -15.89 -4.10 13.13
C MET A 96 -15.60 -3.78 14.59
N SER A 97 -14.43 -3.20 14.88
CA SER A 97 -14.06 -2.75 16.23
C SER A 97 -14.96 -1.62 16.71
N GLU A 98 -15.24 -0.61 15.88
CA GLU A 98 -16.15 0.49 16.20
C GLU A 98 -17.57 -0.02 16.45
N ARG A 99 -18.06 -0.93 15.60
CA ARG A 99 -19.36 -1.57 15.78
C ARG A 99 -19.43 -2.31 17.12
N GLN A 100 -18.40 -3.08 17.46
CA GLN A 100 -18.34 -3.82 18.71
C GLN A 100 -18.28 -2.88 19.92
N ALA A 101 -17.52 -1.79 19.83
CA ALA A 101 -17.44 -0.76 20.87
C ALA A 101 -18.81 -0.10 21.10
N LYS A 102 -19.49 0.35 20.04
CA LYS A 102 -20.84 0.91 20.12
C LYS A 102 -21.84 -0.07 20.73
N LEU A 103 -21.81 -1.33 20.28
CA LEU A 103 -22.71 -2.36 20.82
C LEU A 103 -22.45 -2.62 22.30
N SER A 104 -21.19 -2.62 22.73
CA SER A 104 -20.82 -2.82 24.12
C SER A 104 -21.23 -1.64 24.99
N ALA A 105 -21.06 -0.41 24.50
CA ALA A 105 -21.52 0.80 25.18
C ALA A 105 -23.04 0.82 25.37
N VAL A 106 -23.81 0.50 24.32
CA VAL A 106 -25.28 0.42 24.41
C VAL A 106 -25.73 -0.67 25.39
N ARG A 107 -25.05 -1.83 25.39
CA ARG A 107 -25.35 -2.89 26.37
C ARG A 107 -25.11 -2.45 27.81
N GLU A 108 -24.02 -1.73 28.04
CA GLU A 108 -23.68 -1.20 29.35
C GLU A 108 -24.72 -0.16 29.81
N GLU A 109 -25.11 0.76 28.93
CA GLU A 109 -26.16 1.75 29.18
C GLU A 109 -27.50 1.09 29.51
N ILE A 110 -27.90 0.07 28.75
CA ILE A 110 -29.12 -0.70 29.02
C ILE A 110 -29.02 -1.41 30.37
N ASN A 111 -27.88 -2.00 30.71
CA ASN A 111 -27.70 -2.67 31.99
C ASN A 111 -27.82 -1.70 33.17
N GLN A 112 -27.25 -0.50 33.03
CA GLN A 112 -27.35 0.56 34.04
C GLN A 112 -28.80 1.04 34.18
N LEU A 113 -29.48 1.32 33.07
CA LEU A 113 -30.90 1.73 33.08
C LEU A 113 -31.78 0.67 33.74
N VAL A 114 -31.58 -0.61 33.42
CA VAL A 114 -32.33 -1.72 34.04
C VAL A 114 -32.03 -1.84 35.54
N ALA A 115 -30.80 -1.57 35.97
CA ALA A 115 -30.45 -1.58 37.39
C ALA A 115 -31.12 -0.42 38.14
N GLU A 116 -31.06 0.80 37.58
CA GLU A 116 -31.71 1.99 38.15
C GLU A 116 -33.23 1.82 38.26
N GLU A 117 -33.88 1.34 37.20
CA GLU A 117 -35.33 1.08 37.20
C GLU A 117 -35.71 0.00 38.22
N LYS A 118 -34.90 -1.06 38.37
CA LYS A 118 -35.12 -2.09 39.40
C LYS A 118 -35.01 -1.54 40.81
N ASP A 119 -34.08 -0.62 41.06
CA ASP A 119 -33.93 0.02 42.36
C ASP A 119 -35.07 1.01 42.63
N SER A 120 -35.52 1.76 41.61
CA SER A 120 -36.71 2.62 41.67
C SER A 120 -37.97 1.83 42.01
N ILE A 121 -38.23 0.71 41.32
CA ILE A 121 -39.36 -0.18 41.61
C ILE A 121 -39.29 -0.73 43.04
N ARG A 122 -38.09 -1.07 43.52
CA ARG A 122 -37.91 -1.54 44.90
C ARG A 122 -38.28 -0.44 45.91
N GLY A 123 -37.85 0.79 45.68
CA GLY A 123 -38.22 1.94 46.50
C GLY A 123 -39.74 2.17 46.53
N GLN A 124 -40.39 2.17 45.37
CA GLN A 124 -41.85 2.30 45.26
C GLN A 124 -42.60 1.16 45.99
N ALA A 125 -42.07 -0.07 45.92
CA ALA A 125 -42.66 -1.21 46.60
C ALA A 125 -42.57 -1.08 48.14
N GLU A 126 -41.45 -0.59 48.67
CA GLU A 126 -41.29 -0.33 50.10
C GLU A 126 -42.19 0.81 50.58
N GLU A 127 -42.31 1.90 49.81
CA GLU A 127 -43.22 3.02 50.13
C GLU A 127 -44.68 2.57 50.13
N ALA A 128 -45.10 1.79 49.12
CA ALA A 128 -46.45 1.23 49.05
C ALA A 128 -46.72 0.29 50.24
N ARG A 129 -45.75 -0.53 50.65
CA ARG A 129 -45.86 -1.39 51.84
C ARG A 129 -46.05 -0.58 53.11
N ALA A 130 -45.24 0.47 53.33
CA ALA A 130 -45.36 1.34 54.49
C ALA A 130 -46.74 2.02 54.56
N THR A 131 -47.25 2.48 53.42
CA THR A 131 -48.59 3.09 53.30
C THR A 131 -49.68 2.08 53.65
N LEU A 132 -49.62 0.87 53.09
CA LEU A 132 -50.58 -0.21 53.39
C LEU A 132 -50.57 -0.61 54.86
N GLU A 133 -49.41 -0.66 55.52
CA GLU A 133 -49.36 -0.93 56.96
C GLU A 133 -49.98 0.19 57.78
N GLN A 134 -49.77 1.46 57.41
CA GLN A 134 -50.39 2.61 58.07
C GLN A 134 -51.91 2.58 57.90
N ASP A 135 -52.40 2.31 56.69
CA ASP A 135 -53.84 2.18 56.42
C ASP A 135 -54.43 0.98 57.15
N ALA A 136 -53.74 -0.16 57.21
CA ALA A 136 -54.19 -1.32 57.98
C ALA A 136 -54.32 -0.99 59.48
N ARG A 137 -53.35 -0.26 60.05
CA ARG A 137 -53.42 0.23 61.44
C ARG A 137 -54.61 1.16 61.67
N ARG A 138 -54.86 2.08 60.73
CA ARG A 138 -56.01 3.01 60.78
C ARG A 138 -57.35 2.27 60.71
N ILE A 139 -57.51 1.37 59.74
CA ILE A 139 -58.72 0.56 59.57
C ILE A 139 -58.97 -0.32 60.81
N ALA A 140 -57.91 -0.91 61.38
CA ALA A 140 -58.04 -1.71 62.61
C ALA A 140 -58.52 -0.86 63.80
N ALA A 141 -58.03 0.37 63.94
CA ALA A 141 -58.48 1.31 64.97
C ALA A 141 -59.96 1.71 64.77
N ASP A 142 -60.37 2.00 63.53
CA ASP A 142 -61.75 2.34 63.19
C ASP A 142 -62.71 1.18 63.51
N ILE A 143 -62.36 -0.06 63.13
CA ILE A 143 -63.14 -1.26 63.45
C ILE A 143 -63.22 -1.46 64.97
N GLY A 144 -62.10 -1.31 65.68
CA GLY A 144 -62.05 -1.41 67.14
C GLY A 144 -62.97 -0.41 67.84
N ALA A 145 -62.97 0.85 67.40
CA ALA A 145 -63.85 1.89 67.92
C ALA A 145 -65.34 1.61 67.63
N GLN A 146 -65.66 1.08 66.44
CA GLN A 146 -67.02 0.71 66.05
C GLN A 146 -67.57 -0.44 66.91
N ILE A 147 -66.74 -1.45 67.20
CA ILE A 147 -67.13 -2.59 68.04
C ILE A 147 -67.27 -2.19 69.52
N LEU A 148 -66.36 -1.35 70.04
CA LEU A 148 -66.37 -0.94 71.46
C LEU A 148 -67.36 0.19 71.82
N HIS A 149 -68.02 0.82 70.83
CA HIS A 149 -68.95 1.96 71.01
C HIS A 149 -68.39 3.13 71.85
N ARG A 150 -67.06 3.28 71.97
CA ARG A 150 -66.40 4.38 72.67
C ARG A 150 -65.10 4.75 71.96
N PRO A 151 -64.82 6.05 71.70
CA PRO A 151 -63.63 6.44 70.96
C PRO A 151 -62.36 6.15 71.77
N ILE A 152 -61.49 5.29 71.23
CA ILE A 152 -60.18 4.97 71.79
C ILE A 152 -59.15 5.98 71.25
N SER A 153 -59.37 7.27 71.50
CA SER A 153 -58.43 8.32 71.08
C SER A 153 -57.36 8.59 72.14
N ASP A 154 -57.64 8.31 73.42
CA ASP A 154 -56.82 8.88 74.51
C ASP A 154 -55.88 7.86 75.20
N ALA A 155 -56.09 6.55 75.02
CA ALA A 155 -55.34 5.53 75.77
C ALA A 155 -54.05 5.05 75.09
N VAL A 156 -53.91 5.20 73.77
CA VAL A 156 -52.74 4.67 73.02
C VAL A 156 -51.63 5.71 72.83
N MET A 157 -51.94 7.01 72.87
CA MET A 157 -50.91 8.07 72.83
C MET A 157 -50.19 8.27 74.17
N ALA A 158 -50.76 7.81 75.29
CA ALA A 158 -50.17 7.99 76.63
C ALA A 158 -49.07 6.95 76.97
N SER A 159 -48.98 5.81 76.26
CA SER A 159 -48.02 4.75 76.59
C SER A 159 -46.78 4.69 75.67
N VAL A 160 -46.73 5.46 74.57
CA VAL A 160 -45.56 5.50 73.67
C VAL A 160 -44.53 6.58 74.08
N GLY A 161 -44.90 7.51 75.00
CA GLY A 161 -43.99 8.54 75.52
C GLY A 161 -43.18 8.15 76.76
N GLN A 162 -43.32 6.93 77.29
CA GLN A 162 -42.64 6.49 78.51
C GLN A 162 -42.00 5.12 78.31
N GLY A 163 -41.01 5.09 77.42
CA GLY A 163 -40.13 3.95 77.18
C GLY A 163 -38.85 4.47 76.54
N ALA A 164 -38.01 5.11 77.37
CA ALA A 164 -36.59 5.31 77.09
C ALA A 164 -35.87 3.95 77.03
#